data_AF-A0A962BAI1-F1
#
_entry.id   AF-A0A962BAI1-F1
#
_cell.length_a   1.000
_cell.length_b   1.000
_cell.length_c   1.000
_cell.angle_alpha   90.00
_cell.angle_beta   90.00
_cell.angle_gamma   90.00
#
_symmetry.space_group_name_H-M   'P 1'
#
loop_
_entity.id
_entity.type
_entity.pdbx_description
1 polymer ?
#
loop_
_entity_poly.entity_id
_entity_poly.type
_entity_poly.pdbx_seq_one_letter_code
_entity_poly.pdbx_strand_id
1 'polypeptide(L)' 'MRWYWRLLIALAAALLGAMAWRWLAADPGYVLITFAGWSVQTSLLFAALMLAVLLVVLRLLF' A
#
# COMPACT_ATOMS: atom_id res chain seq x y z
N MET A 1 -25.57 -9.84 7.83
CA MET A 1 -24.80 -10.87 7.09
C MET A 1 -23.91 -10.35 5.95
N ARG A 2 -24.33 -9.40 5.10
CA ARG A 2 -23.54 -8.97 3.93
C ARG A 2 -22.21 -8.24 4.23
N TRP A 3 -22.08 -7.62 5.41
CA TRP A 3 -20.88 -6.86 5.78
C TRP A 3 -19.67 -7.75 6.12
N TYR A 4 -19.89 -8.92 6.72
CA TYR A 4 -18.84 -9.90 7.03
C TYR A 4 -18.11 -10.38 5.76
N TRP A 5 -18.86 -10.64 4.69
CA TRP A 5 -18.28 -11.04 3.40
C TRP A 5 -17.41 -9.95 2.79
N ARG A 6 -17.81 -8.67 2.92
CA ARG A 6 -16.98 -7.55 2.46
C ARG A 6 -15.67 -7.47 3.23
N LEU A 7 -15.69 -7.67 4.54
CA LEU A 7 -14.48 -7.71 5.36
C LEU A 7 -13.59 -8.91 5.00
N LEU A 8 -14.16 -10.09 4.78
CA LEU A 8 -13.43 -11.28 4.35
C LEU A 8 -12.75 -11.08 3.00
N ILE A 9 -13.45 -10.47 2.03
CA ILE A 9 -12.88 -10.17 0.71
C ILE A 9 -11.77 -9.13 0.82
N ALA A 10 -11.96 -8.06 1.61
CA ALA A 10 -10.92 -7.05 1.82
C ALA A 10 -9.68 -7.65 2.50
N LEU A 11 -9.89 -8.53 3.49
CA LEU A 11 -8.81 -9.23 4.18
C LEU A 11 -8.08 -10.19 3.23
N ALA A 12 -8.82 -10.97 2.45
CA ALA A 12 -8.24 -11.87 1.45
C ALA A 12 -7.43 -11.09 0.40
N ALA A 13 -7.95 -9.96 -0.09
CA ALA A 13 -7.23 -9.09 -1.02
C ALA A 13 -5.94 -8.52 -0.40
N ALA A 14 -6.00 -8.06 0.86
CA ALA A 14 -4.83 -7.57 1.58
C ALA A 14 -3.77 -8.67 1.78
N LEU A 15 -4.18 -9.88 2.15
CA LEU A 15 -3.29 -11.02 2.33
C LEU A 15 -2.65 -11.45 1.00
N LEU A 16 -3.44 -11.54 -0.08
CA LEU A 16 -2.92 -11.87 -1.41
C LEU A 16 -1.97 -10.78 -1.92
N GLY A 17 -2.29 -9.51 -1.71
CA GLY A 17 -1.41 -8.40 -2.06
C GLY A 17 -0.09 -8.43 -1.29
N ALA A 18 -0.13 -8.67 0.03
CA ALA A 18 1.07 -8.78 0.86
C ALA A 18 1.92 -10.00 0.47
N MET A 19 1.28 -11.13 0.18
CA MET A 19 1.95 -12.34 -0.29
C MET A 19 2.60 -12.08 -1.64
N ALA A 20 1.85 -11.58 -2.63
CA ALA A 20 2.37 -11.25 -3.95
C ALA A 20 3.56 -10.28 -3.88
N TRP A 21 3.47 -9.26 -3.00
CA TRP A 21 4.56 -8.31 -2.78
C TRP A 21 5.82 -8.98 -2.25
N ARG A 22 5.68 -9.92 -1.31
CA ARG A 22 6.82 -10.69 -0.78
C ARG A 22 7.53 -11.53 -1.83
N TRP A 23 6.82 -12.05 -2.82
CA TRP A 23 7.41 -12.83 -3.92
C TRP A 23 8.03 -11.94 -5.01
N LEU A 24 7.46 -10.75 -5.24
CA LEU A 24 7.89 -9.85 -6.30
C LEU A 24 9.05 -8.93 -5.88
N ALA A 25 9.08 -8.52 -4.62
CA ALA A 25 10.10 -7.62 -4.10
C ALA A 25 11.37 -8.38 -3.69
N ALA A 26 12.52 -7.94 -4.19
CA ALA A 26 13.82 -8.45 -3.74
C ALA A 26 14.07 -8.14 -2.25
N ASP A 27 13.67 -6.94 -1.79
CA ASP A 27 13.73 -6.51 -0.40
C ASP A 27 12.33 -6.04 0.06
N PRO A 28 11.52 -6.90 0.71
CA PRO A 28 10.11 -6.61 0.97
C PRO A 28 9.87 -5.45 1.94
N GLY A 29 10.90 -5.02 2.69
CA GLY A 29 10.83 -3.89 3.61
C GLY A 29 11.04 -2.52 2.95
N TYR A 30 11.51 -2.47 1.70
CA TYR A 30 11.87 -1.23 1.01
C TYR A 30 11.12 -1.09 -0.31
N VAL A 31 10.88 0.15 -0.69
CA VAL A 31 10.27 0.51 -1.98
C VAL A 31 11.09 1.61 -2.62
N LEU A 32 11.41 1.44 -3.90
CA LEU A 32 11.96 2.50 -4.72
C LEU A 32 10.81 3.24 -5.39
N ILE A 33 10.67 4.53 -5.10
CA ILE A 33 9.68 5.40 -5.73
C ILE A 33 10.41 6.22 -6.78
N THR A 34 10.07 6.00 -8.05
CA THR A 34 10.61 6.79 -9.17
C THR A 34 9.57 7.77 -9.67
N PHE A 35 9.88 9.06 -9.64
CA PHE A 35 9.01 10.12 -10.13
C PHE A 35 9.82 11.16 -10.91
N ALA A 36 9.41 11.43 -12.15
CA ALA A 36 10.04 12.43 -13.03
C ALA A 36 11.58 12.31 -13.14
N GLY A 37 12.11 11.09 -13.18
CA GLY A 37 13.55 10.81 -13.25
C GLY A 37 14.29 10.80 -11.91
N TRP A 38 13.61 11.15 -10.81
CA TRP A 38 14.15 11.04 -9.46
C TRP A 38 13.75 9.70 -8.86
N SER A 39 14.71 8.99 -8.27
CA SER A 39 14.48 7.73 -7.55
C SER A 39 14.79 7.91 -6.08
N VAL A 40 13.82 7.65 -5.22
CA VAL A 40 13.97 7.72 -3.77
C VAL A 40 13.65 6.35 -3.19
N GLN A 41 14.60 5.79 -2.44
CA GLN A 41 14.38 4.57 -1.66
C GLN A 41 13.79 4.95 -0.30
N THR A 42 12.70 4.30 0.08
CA THR A 42 12.05 4.49 1.37
C THR A 42 11.57 3.17 1.95
N SER A 43 11.21 3.14 3.23
CA SER A 43 10.62 1.95 3.82
C SER A 43 9.18 1.77 3.36
N LEU A 44 8.76 0.53 3.16
CA LEU A 44 7.39 0.19 2.76
C LEU A 44 6.36 0.76 3.74
N LEU A 45 6.66 0.70 5.04
CA LEU A 45 5.80 1.26 6.09
C LEU A 45 5.65 2.77 5.93
N PHE A 46 6.75 3.49 5.71
CA PHE A 46 6.70 4.94 5.54
C PHE A 46 5.95 5.33 4.26
N ALA A 47 6.21 4.65 3.14
CA ALA A 47 5.48 4.85 1.90
C ALA A 47 3.95 4.62 2.07
N ALA A 48 3.57 3.54 2.75
CA ALA A 48 2.16 3.21 3.00
C ALA A 48 1.48 4.24 3.91
N LEU A 49 2.15 4.68 4.98
CA LEU A 49 1.65 5.75 5.86
C LEU A 49 1.48 7.06 5.09
N MET A 50 2.48 7.45 4.29
CA MET A 50 2.45 8.66 3.48
C MET A 50 1.28 8.64 2.48
N LEU A 51 1.06 7.49 1.82
CA LEU A 51 -0.07 7.29 0.92
C LEU A 51 -1.41 7.41 1.65
N ALA A 52 -1.54 6.79 2.83
CA ALA A 52 -2.75 6.88 3.64
C ALA A 52 -3.04 8.34 4.05
N VAL A 53 -2.03 9.08 4.50
CA VAL A 53 -2.14 10.50 4.84
C VAL A 53 -2.57 11.31 3.61
N LEU A 54 -1.94 11.08 2.46
CA LEU A 54 -2.29 11.77 1.21
C LEU A 54 -3.76 11.55 0.81
N LEU A 55 -4.25 10.31 0.91
CA LEU A 55 -5.66 9.98 0.62
C LEU A 55 -6.63 10.67 1.60
N VAL A 56 -6.27 10.75 2.88
CA VAL A 56 -7.06 11.46 3.88
C VAL A 56 -7.10 12.95 3.56
N VAL A 57 -5.96 13.57 3.27
CA VAL A 57 -5.87 14.99 2.89
C VAL A 57 -6.69 15.27 1.63
N LEU A 58 -6.57 14.42 0.60
CA LEU A 58 -7.34 14.55 -0.64
C LEU A 58 -8.84 14.54 -0.36
N ARG A 59 -9.31 13.63 0.51
CA ARG A 59 -10.72 13.53 0.90
C ARG A 59 -11.20 14.68 1.78
N LEU A 60 -10.30 15.41 2.44
CA LEU A 60 -10.64 16.62 3.19
C LEU A 60 -10.73 17.85 2.27
N LEU A 61 -10.03 17.83 1.14
CA LEU A 61 -10.00 18.93 0.18
C LEU A 61 -11.12 18.85 -0.88
N PHE A 62 -11.61 17.65 -1.20
CA PHE A 62 -12.66 17.38 -2.18
C PHE A 62 -13.84 16.65 -1.54
#